data_AF-A0A434AZ58-F1
#
_entry.id   AF-A0A434AZ58-F1
#
_cell.length_a   1.000
_cell.length_b   1.000
_cell.length_c   1.000
_cell.angle_alpha   90.00
_cell.angle_beta   90.00
_cell.angle_gamma   90.00
#
_symmetry.space_group_name_H-M   'P 1'
#
loop_
_entity.id
_entity.type
_entity.pdbx_description
1 polymer ?
#
loop_
_entity_poly.entity_id
_entity_poly.type
_entity_poly.pdbx_seq_one_letter_code
_entity_poly.pdbx_strand_id
1 'polypeptide(L)'
;MILLAVLCFSSCEYDVIEEDPIVIPPTQEISFANDILPIFTSNCVACHNGSNNPDFRPDNAYNSLIDGDYINIDSPENSEIYQKLQSDPHSTRASSAQKQLILEWITRGAKND
;
A
#
# COMPACT_ATOMS: atom_id res chain seq x y z
N MET A 1 -30.08 46.01 -34.82
CA MET A 1 -29.64 45.79 -33.43
C MET A 1 -29.86 44.32 -33.10
N ILE A 2 -28.84 43.49 -33.27
CA ILE A 2 -28.88 42.08 -32.83
C ILE A 2 -28.08 42.06 -31.54
N LEU A 3 -28.77 41.92 -30.41
CA LEU A 3 -28.16 41.83 -29.09
C LEU A 3 -27.79 40.36 -28.87
N LEU A 4 -26.49 40.06 -28.96
CA LEU A 4 -25.92 38.75 -28.65
C LEU A 4 -25.92 38.60 -27.12
N ALA A 5 -26.83 37.79 -26.57
CA ALA A 5 -26.85 37.48 -25.14
C ALA A 5 -25.76 36.43 -24.84
N VAL A 6 -24.73 36.87 -24.11
CA VAL A 6 -23.59 36.08 -23.67
C VAL A 6 -24.05 35.01 -22.67
N LEU A 7 -23.79 33.74 -23.00
CA LEU A 7 -23.94 32.61 -22.09
C LEU A 7 -22.75 32.60 -21.12
N CYS A 8 -22.99 32.95 -19.86
CA CYS A 8 -22.02 32.76 -18.79
C CYS A 8 -22.00 31.27 -18.41
N PHE A 9 -21.06 30.52 -18.98
CA PHE A 9 -20.70 29.20 -18.47
C PHE A 9 -19.81 29.41 -17.24
N SER A 10 -20.40 29.32 -16.05
CA SER A 10 -19.62 29.15 -14.82
C SER A 10 -18.97 27.76 -14.87
N SER A 11 -17.74 27.70 -15.35
CA SER A 11 -16.88 26.54 -15.17
C SER A 11 -16.52 26.48 -13.69
N CYS A 12 -17.07 25.51 -12.96
CA CYS A 12 -16.47 25.12 -11.69
C CYS A 12 -15.19 24.38 -12.04
N GLU A 13 -14.03 25.04 -11.91
CA GLU A 13 -12.75 24.34 -11.84
C GLU A 13 -12.84 23.42 -10.61
N TYR A 14 -12.98 22.11 -10.83
CA TYR A 14 -12.61 21.16 -9.81
C TYR A 14 -11.09 21.13 -9.82
N ASP A 15 -10.48 21.76 -8.82
CA ASP A 15 -9.07 21.56 -8.54
C ASP A 15 -8.88 20.07 -8.26
N VAL A 16 -8.35 19.35 -9.24
CA VAL A 16 -7.83 18.01 -9.04
C VAL A 16 -6.66 18.20 -8.09
N ILE A 17 -6.87 17.85 -6.83
CA ILE A 17 -5.77 17.79 -5.86
C ILE A 17 -4.87 16.65 -6.35
N GLU A 18 -3.80 17.00 -7.07
CA GLU A 18 -2.73 16.07 -7.34
C GLU A 18 -2.09 15.77 -5.98
N GLU A 19 -2.43 14.61 -5.40
CA GLU A 19 -1.75 14.15 -4.19
C GLU A 19 -0.28 13.91 -4.53
N ASP A 20 0.61 14.67 -3.87
CA ASP A 20 2.04 14.50 -4.02
C ASP A 20 2.42 13.02 -3.81
N PRO A 21 3.33 12.46 -4.63
CA PRO A 21 3.75 11.08 -4.45
C PRO A 21 4.36 10.90 -3.05
N ILE A 22 3.92 9.86 -2.34
CA ILE A 22 4.47 9.51 -1.04
C ILE A 22 5.89 8.98 -1.26
N VAL A 23 6.90 9.77 -0.89
CA VAL A 23 8.31 9.38 -0.99
C VAL A 23 8.84 9.04 0.39
N ILE A 24 9.30 7.81 0.58
CA ILE A 24 10.01 7.39 1.79
C ILE A 24 11.49 7.74 1.62
N PRO A 25 12.10 8.58 2.48
CA PRO A 25 13.50 8.94 2.35
C PRO A 25 14.43 7.73 2.39
N PRO A 26 15.52 7.71 1.61
CA PRO A 26 16.49 6.60 1.64
C PRO A 26 17.20 6.48 3.00
N THR A 27 17.23 7.54 3.79
CA THR A 27 17.81 7.57 5.15
C THR A 27 16.87 7.10 6.25
N GLN A 28 15.58 6.94 5.94
CA GLN A 28 14.62 6.41 6.90
C GLN A 28 14.81 4.90 6.98
N GLU A 29 15.19 4.38 8.14
CA GLU A 29 15.21 2.94 8.38
C GLU A 29 13.79 2.35 8.34
N ILE A 30 13.64 1.15 7.80
CA ILE A 30 12.37 0.42 7.76
C ILE A 30 12.61 -0.97 8.35
N SER A 31 12.02 -1.23 9.51
CA SER A 31 12.11 -2.50 10.22
C SER A 31 10.85 -3.30 10.01
N PHE A 32 10.99 -4.61 9.77
CA PHE A 32 9.82 -5.47 9.68
C PHE A 32 9.00 -5.43 10.98
N ALA A 33 9.65 -5.56 12.14
CA ALA A 33 8.98 -5.67 13.42
C ALA A 33 8.24 -4.38 13.83
N ASN A 34 8.83 -3.22 13.55
CA ASN A 34 8.31 -1.92 14.02
C ASN A 34 7.41 -1.22 13.01
N ASP A 35 7.63 -1.43 11.71
CA ASP A 35 6.96 -0.65 10.66
C ASP A 35 5.99 -1.50 9.84
N ILE A 36 6.36 -2.73 9.49
CA ILE A 36 5.60 -3.57 8.56
C ILE A 36 4.62 -4.49 9.29
N LEU A 37 5.09 -5.19 10.32
CA LEU A 37 4.28 -6.10 11.10
C LEU A 37 3.03 -5.41 11.69
N PRO A 38 3.10 -4.20 12.27
CA PRO A 38 1.93 -3.52 12.80
C PRO A 38 0.85 -3.25 11.74
N ILE A 39 1.22 -3.06 10.47
CA ILE A 39 0.25 -2.89 9.38
C ILE A 39 -0.55 -4.19 9.20
N PHE A 40 0.13 -5.33 9.09
CA PHE A 40 -0.52 -6.62 8.91
C PHE A 40 -1.32 -7.06 10.14
N THR A 41 -0.78 -6.86 11.35
CA THR A 41 -1.48 -7.23 12.59
C THR A 41 -2.68 -6.33 12.87
N SER A 42 -2.67 -5.07 12.43
CA SER A 42 -3.81 -4.17 12.64
C SER A 42 -4.90 -4.36 11.58
N ASN A 43 -4.52 -4.62 10.33
CA ASN A 43 -5.43 -4.54 9.21
C ASN A 43 -5.86 -5.89 8.64
N CYS A 44 -5.03 -6.93 8.79
CA CYS A 44 -5.17 -8.18 8.03
C CYS A 44 -5.38 -9.41 8.91
N VAL A 45 -4.78 -9.45 10.11
CA VAL A 45 -4.79 -10.64 10.98
C VAL A 45 -6.19 -11.12 11.36
N ALA A 46 -7.19 -10.23 11.41
CA ALA A 46 -8.56 -10.60 11.74
C ALA A 46 -9.11 -11.71 10.81
N CYS A 47 -8.68 -11.74 9.54
CA CYS A 47 -9.01 -12.78 8.58
C CYS A 47 -7.84 -13.76 8.37
N HIS A 48 -6.61 -13.26 8.44
CA HIS A 48 -5.36 -13.99 8.21
C HIS A 48 -4.69 -14.39 9.53
N ASN A 49 -5.41 -15.11 10.39
CA ASN A 49 -4.95 -15.54 11.72
C ASN A 49 -4.45 -17.01 11.74
N GLY A 50 -4.02 -17.52 10.59
CA GLY A 50 -3.71 -18.94 10.38
C GLY A 50 -4.86 -19.76 9.77
N SER A 51 -6.05 -19.17 9.60
CA SER A 51 -7.15 -19.78 8.85
C SER A 51 -7.05 -19.52 7.34
N ASN A 52 -6.42 -18.40 6.96
CA ASN A 52 -6.12 -18.02 5.58
C ASN A 52 -4.63 -17.73 5.48
N ASN A 53 -4.04 -18.05 4.32
CA ASN A 53 -2.65 -17.71 4.01
C ASN A 53 -2.57 -16.37 3.28
N PRO A 54 -1.50 -15.58 3.49
CA PRO A 54 -0.46 -15.74 4.51
C PRO A 54 -1.00 -15.58 5.94
N ASP A 55 -0.32 -16.14 6.94
CA ASP A 55 -0.68 -15.99 8.36
C ASP A 55 0.03 -14.79 8.98
N PHE A 56 -0.75 -13.77 9.34
CA PHE A 56 -0.24 -12.51 9.90
C PHE A 56 -0.23 -12.46 11.43
N ARG A 57 -0.33 -13.60 12.13
CA ARG A 57 0.00 -13.65 13.56
C ARG A 57 1.47 -13.23 13.75
N PRO A 58 1.81 -12.49 14.83
CA PRO A 58 3.14 -11.89 15.00
C PRO A 58 4.30 -12.86 14.77
N ASP A 59 4.22 -14.07 15.32
CA ASP A 59 5.30 -15.06 15.25
C ASP A 59 5.44 -15.72 13.85
N ASN A 60 4.44 -15.56 12.98
CA ASN A 60 4.36 -16.26 11.68
C ASN A 60 4.44 -15.32 10.48
N ALA A 61 4.16 -14.03 10.66
CA ALA A 61 3.94 -13.09 9.55
C ALA A 61 5.13 -13.01 8.59
N TYR A 62 6.35 -12.88 9.11
CA TYR A 62 7.55 -12.79 8.26
C TYR A 62 7.73 -14.06 7.43
N ASN A 63 7.81 -15.21 8.10
CA ASN A 63 8.04 -16.49 7.43
C ASN A 63 6.90 -16.82 6.45
N SER A 64 5.64 -16.49 6.80
CA SER A 64 4.51 -16.70 5.90
C SER A 64 4.61 -15.90 4.60
N LEU A 65 5.17 -14.69 4.66
CA LEU A 65 5.39 -13.86 3.47
C LEU A 65 6.52 -14.41 2.59
N ILE A 66 7.63 -14.82 3.20
CA ILE A 66 8.82 -15.31 2.49
C ILE A 66 8.61 -16.75 1.97
N ASP A 67 8.27 -17.68 2.85
CA ASP A 67 8.10 -19.10 2.50
C ASP A 67 6.88 -19.34 1.60
N GLY A 68 5.92 -18.42 1.63
CA GLY A 68 4.72 -18.43 0.78
C GLY A 68 4.92 -17.80 -0.61
N ASP A 69 6.12 -17.32 -0.93
CA ASP A 69 6.45 -16.69 -2.22
C ASP A 69 5.59 -15.45 -2.55
N TYR A 70 5.17 -14.70 -1.51
CA TYR A 70 4.35 -13.48 -1.68
C TYR A 70 5.17 -12.23 -1.97
N ILE A 71 6.50 -12.34 -1.91
CA ILE A 71 7.46 -11.23 -2.01
C ILE A 71 8.38 -11.46 -3.21
N ASN A 72 8.42 -10.48 -4.10
CA ASN A 72 9.34 -10.45 -5.23
C ASN A 72 10.28 -9.25 -5.08
N ILE A 73 11.49 -9.48 -4.61
CA ILE A 73 12.48 -8.39 -4.42
C ILE A 73 13.07 -7.87 -5.74
N ASP A 74 13.09 -8.69 -6.80
CA ASP A 74 13.57 -8.30 -8.12
C ASP A 74 12.56 -7.40 -8.85
N SER A 75 11.28 -7.53 -8.49
CA SER A 75 10.18 -6.74 -9.01
C SER A 75 9.15 -6.45 -7.90
N PRO A 76 9.44 -5.50 -6.99
CA PRO A 76 8.63 -5.22 -5.80
C PRO A 76 7.14 -4.98 -6.09
N GLU A 77 6.85 -4.21 -7.12
CA GLU A 77 5.48 -3.90 -7.62
C GLU A 77 4.71 -5.17 -8.02
N ASN A 78 5.43 -6.23 -8.41
CA ASN A 78 4.87 -7.51 -8.83
C ASN A 78 4.80 -8.56 -7.70
N SER A 79 5.16 -8.18 -6.47
CA SER A 79 4.91 -9.02 -5.30
C SER A 79 3.41 -9.26 -5.14
N GLU A 80 2.99 -10.51 -4.96
CA GLU A 80 1.57 -10.83 -4.79
C GLU A 80 0.97 -10.03 -3.63
N ILE A 81 1.69 -9.88 -2.51
CA ILE A 81 1.20 -9.12 -1.36
C ILE A 81 0.87 -7.67 -1.74
N TYR A 82 1.71 -7.04 -2.57
CA TYR A 82 1.53 -5.65 -2.97
C TYR A 82 0.36 -5.51 -3.96
N GLN A 83 0.27 -6.40 -4.96
CA GLN A 83 -0.86 -6.42 -5.90
C GLN A 83 -2.21 -6.66 -5.18
N LYS A 84 -2.24 -7.50 -4.15
CA LYS A 84 -3.44 -7.69 -3.32
C LYS A 84 -3.85 -6.40 -2.63
N LEU A 85 -2.91 -5.63 -2.09
CA LEU A 85 -3.20 -4.34 -1.48
C LEU A 85 -3.77 -3.29 -2.46
N GLN A 86 -3.66 -3.51 -3.76
CA GLN A 86 -4.23 -2.64 -4.80
C GLN A 86 -5.60 -3.10 -5.31
N SER A 87 -6.04 -4.32 -4.97
CA SER A 87 -7.26 -4.91 -5.53
C SER A 87 -8.33 -5.15 -4.47
N ASP A 88 -9.60 -5.03 -4.86
CA ASP A 88 -10.71 -5.37 -3.96
C ASP A 88 -10.72 -6.86 -3.62
N PRO A 89 -11.09 -7.24 -2.36
CA PRO A 89 -11.60 -6.37 -1.29
C PRO A 89 -10.52 -5.75 -0.38
N HIS A 90 -9.24 -5.83 -0.76
CA HIS A 90 -8.10 -5.44 0.08
C HIS A 90 -7.62 -4.01 -0.19
N SER A 91 -8.05 -3.39 -1.29
CA SER A 91 -7.66 -2.05 -1.71
C SER A 91 -7.81 -0.97 -0.62
N THR A 92 -8.80 -1.12 0.26
CA THR A 92 -9.12 -0.18 1.34
C THR A 92 -8.57 -0.60 2.70
N ARG A 93 -7.88 -1.74 2.79
CA ARG A 93 -7.37 -2.29 4.07
C ARG A 93 -6.10 -1.62 4.56
N ALA A 94 -5.37 -0.95 3.69
CA ALA A 94 -4.18 -0.19 4.05
C ALA A 94 -4.25 1.20 3.39
N SER A 95 -3.75 2.22 4.09
CA SER A 95 -3.63 3.57 3.51
C SER A 95 -2.56 3.59 2.40
N SER A 96 -2.61 4.58 1.51
CA SER A 96 -1.57 4.77 0.48
C SER A 96 -0.16 4.82 1.09
N ALA A 97 -0.01 5.47 2.26
CA ALA A 97 1.27 5.52 2.98
C ALA A 97 1.73 4.14 3.47
N GLN A 98 0.82 3.33 4.01
CA GLN A 98 1.13 1.96 4.45
C GLN A 98 1.53 1.07 3.27
N LYS A 99 0.81 1.18 2.14
CA LYS A 99 1.15 0.45 0.92
C LYS A 99 2.53 0.85 0.40
N GLN A 100 2.83 2.15 0.38
CA GLN A 100 4.14 2.65 -0.03
C GLN A 100 5.26 2.17 0.90
N LEU A 101 5.01 2.13 2.22
CA LEU A 101 5.99 1.62 3.18
C LEU A 101 6.29 0.13 2.97
N ILE A 102 5.26 -0.67 2.66
CA ILE A 102 5.42 -2.09 2.31
C ILE A 102 6.21 -2.23 1.00
N LEU A 103 5.87 -1.47 -0.04
CA LEU A 103 6.60 -1.49 -1.31
C LEU A 103 8.07 -1.13 -1.12
N GLU A 104 8.35 -0.09 -0.34
CA GLU A 104 9.71 0.36 -0.06
C GLU A 104 10.49 -0.70 0.73
N TRP A 105 9.87 -1.34 1.73
CA TRP A 105 10.47 -2.44 2.45
C TRP A 105 10.83 -3.62 1.53
N ILE A 106 9.95 -3.99 0.59
CA ILE A 106 10.24 -5.03 -0.41
C ILE A 106 11.40 -4.60 -1.31
N THR A 107 11.37 -3.36 -1.78
CA THR A 107 12.43 -2.75 -2.61
C THR A 107 13.80 -2.80 -1.93
N ARG A 108 13.84 -2.68 -0.59
CA ARG A 108 15.07 -2.75 0.21
C ARG A 108 15.46 -4.17 0.63
N GLY A 109 14.82 -5.18 0.05
CA GLY A 109 15.17 -6.59 0.22
C GLY A 109 14.37 -7.33 1.29
N ALA A 110 13.24 -6.77 1.75
CA ALA A 110 12.30 -7.42 2.66
C ALA A 110 12.97 -8.06 3.90
N LYS A 111 13.88 -7.33 4.53
CA LYS A 111 14.69 -7.83 5.65
C LYS A 111 13.87 -7.91 6.95
N ASN A 112 14.34 -8.76 7.88
CA ASN A 112 13.77 -8.98 9.21
C ASN A 112 14.71 -8.47 10.31
N ASP A 113 15.05 -7.20 10.24
CA ASP A 113 15.98 -6.47 11.11
C ASP A 113 15.30 -5.45 12.03
#